data_AF-W6L1V3-F1
#
_entry.id   AF-W6L1V3-F1
#
_cell.length_a   1.000
_cell.length_b   1.000
_cell.length_c   1.000
_cell.angle_alpha   90.00
_cell.angle_beta   90.00
_cell.angle_gamma   90.00
#
_symmetry.space_group_name_H-M   'P 1'
#
loop_
_entity.id
_entity.type
_entity.pdbx_description
1 polymer ?
#
loop_
_entity_poly.entity_id
_entity_poly.type
_entity_poly.pdbx_seq_one_letter_code
_entity_poly.pdbx_strand_id
1 'polypeptide(L)'
;MATSTTGGPSPAVHVAIPSCRPVLDFTKDEQDTLTRIKPPRLLFQPSFSSVAALTADLLLAEAYDDLITEGTGCCESLWNLCELSPALSFLDPPEDLYEACFSFTRRALIYPLHRHLGLVQRVFAVVGTRLLLGRAYVLRALLRIRDVLAHAEHKHVLNLIFLDPLVGYWMNIAGAEDRLTGVALEMHAHAVRTEPLEVNRHSSSNHGGGSLLSGLLQDEKKVLYPLTLLNLRLPL
;
A
#
# COMPACT_ATOMS: atom_id res chain seq x y z
N MET A 1 8.87 43.19 16.83
CA MET A 1 10.09 42.45 16.42
C MET A 1 9.67 41.04 16.06
N ALA A 2 9.38 40.79 14.78
CA ALA A 2 9.03 39.47 14.26
C ALA A 2 10.22 38.99 13.43
N THR A 3 10.95 38.01 13.94
CA THR A 3 12.03 37.34 13.20
C THR A 3 11.40 36.43 12.16
N SER A 4 11.50 36.82 10.90
CA SER A 4 11.23 35.98 9.74
C SER A 4 12.23 34.84 9.70
N THR A 5 11.81 33.64 10.09
CA THR A 5 12.55 32.41 9.76
C THR A 5 12.30 32.10 8.30
N THR A 6 13.21 32.56 7.45
CA THR A 6 13.36 32.09 6.07
C THR A 6 13.79 30.62 6.12
N GLY A 7 12.83 29.71 6.01
CA GLY A 7 13.10 28.29 5.82
C GLY A 7 13.76 28.12 4.45
N GLY A 8 15.06 27.82 4.43
CA GLY A 8 15.69 27.31 3.21
C GLY A 8 15.01 26.01 2.76
N PRO A 9 15.10 25.63 1.47
CA PRO A 9 14.56 24.37 1.00
C PRO A 9 15.12 23.25 1.88
N SER A 10 14.24 22.40 2.42
CA SER A 10 14.69 21.24 3.19
C SER A 10 15.67 20.45 2.30
N PRO A 11 16.76 19.90 2.89
CA PRO A 11 17.73 19.16 2.10
C PRO A 11 16.99 18.05 1.36
N ALA A 12 17.23 17.94 0.05
CA ALA A 12 16.63 16.89 -0.76
C ALA A 12 16.91 15.54 -0.10
N VAL A 13 15.86 14.91 0.44
CA VAL A 13 15.99 13.61 1.11
C VAL A 13 16.23 12.58 0.02
N HIS A 14 17.48 12.13 -0.09
CA HIS A 14 17.86 11.09 -1.02
C HIS A 14 17.57 9.72 -0.41
N VAL A 15 16.65 8.98 -1.02
CA VAL A 15 16.41 7.58 -0.67
C VAL A 15 17.53 6.73 -1.27
N ALA A 16 18.24 5.98 -0.43
CA ALA A 16 19.24 5.03 -0.89
C ALA A 16 18.55 3.81 -1.52
N ILE A 17 18.80 3.57 -2.80
CA ILE A 17 18.35 2.36 -3.49
C ILE A 17 19.45 1.30 -3.34
N PRO A 18 19.11 0.08 -2.86
CA PRO A 18 20.10 -0.97 -2.70
C PRO A 18 20.66 -1.40 -4.06
N SER A 19 21.98 -1.41 -4.21
CA SER A 19 22.67 -1.90 -5.41
C SER A 19 22.60 -3.42 -5.55
N CYS A 20 22.52 -4.12 -4.41
CA CYS A 20 22.35 -5.56 -4.34
C CYS A 20 21.21 -5.87 -3.36
N ARG A 21 20.22 -6.66 -3.81
CA ARG A 21 19.11 -7.08 -2.96
C ARG A 21 19.46 -8.40 -2.27
N PRO A 22 19.22 -8.52 -0.96
CA PRO A 22 19.45 -9.77 -0.25
C PRO A 22 18.51 -10.86 -0.75
N VAL A 23 19.02 -12.10 -0.88
CA VAL A 23 18.22 -13.25 -1.28
C VAL A 23 17.36 -13.71 -0.09
N LEU A 24 16.09 -14.01 -0.36
CA LEU A 24 15.14 -14.52 0.61
C LEU A 24 14.68 -15.91 0.16
N ASP A 25 14.93 -16.90 1.01
CA ASP A 25 14.50 -18.28 0.78
C ASP A 25 13.13 -18.49 1.43
N PHE A 26 12.15 -18.95 0.65
CA PHE A 26 10.82 -19.30 1.15
C PHE A 26 10.86 -20.57 1.99
N THR A 27 10.01 -20.63 3.01
CA THR A 27 9.78 -21.88 3.75
C THR A 27 9.06 -22.89 2.85
N LYS A 28 9.07 -24.17 3.24
CA LYS A 28 8.37 -25.22 2.48
C LYS A 28 6.87 -24.92 2.36
N ASP A 29 6.25 -24.45 3.45
CA ASP A 29 4.83 -24.13 3.47
C ASP A 29 4.48 -22.89 2.62
N GLU A 30 5.37 -21.88 2.63
CA GLU A 30 5.27 -20.72 1.73
C GLU A 30 5.36 -21.16 0.26
N GLN A 31 6.33 -22.01 -0.06
CA GLN A 31 6.54 -22.53 -1.41
C GLN A 31 5.35 -23.39 -1.90
N ASP A 32 4.83 -24.26 -1.04
CA ASP A 32 3.64 -25.07 -1.32
C ASP A 32 2.41 -24.19 -1.53
N THR A 33 2.28 -23.10 -0.78
CA THR A 33 1.21 -22.12 -0.97
C THR A 33 1.36 -21.40 -2.31
N LEU A 34 2.55 -20.90 -2.63
CA LEU A 34 2.84 -20.20 -3.89
C LEU A 34 2.58 -21.09 -5.11
N THR A 35 2.89 -22.38 -5.04
CA THR A 35 2.62 -23.33 -6.14
C THR A 35 1.13 -23.64 -6.32
N ARG A 36 0.33 -23.54 -5.25
CA ARG A 36 -1.13 -23.75 -5.30
C ARG A 36 -1.87 -22.54 -5.88
N ILE A 37 -1.37 -21.32 -5.64
CA ILE A 37 -2.00 -20.09 -6.12
C ILE A 37 -1.95 -20.07 -7.66
N LYS A 38 -3.13 -19.93 -8.28
CA LYS A 38 -3.26 -19.77 -9.74
C LYS A 38 -3.75 -18.35 -10.03
N PRO A 39 -3.00 -17.56 -10.82
CA PRO A 39 -3.46 -16.23 -11.18
C PRO A 39 -4.77 -16.32 -11.99
N PRO A 40 -5.77 -15.47 -11.70
CA PRO A 40 -6.98 -15.44 -12.49
C PRO A 40 -6.67 -14.99 -13.92
N ARG A 41 -7.27 -15.65 -14.91
CA ARG A 41 -7.19 -15.23 -16.32
C ARG A 41 -8.18 -14.08 -16.53
N LEU A 42 -7.72 -12.87 -16.26
CA LEU A 42 -8.53 -11.67 -16.43
C LEU A 42 -8.54 -11.25 -17.90
N LEU A 43 -9.74 -11.07 -18.46
CA LEU A 43 -9.94 -10.50 -19.80
C LEU A 43 -9.43 -9.06 -19.88
N PHE A 44 -9.61 -8.31 -18.80
CA PHE A 44 -9.11 -6.95 -18.64
C PHE A 44 -8.11 -6.93 -17.50
N GLN A 45 -6.86 -6.58 -17.82
CA GLN A 45 -5.83 -6.43 -16.81
C GLN A 45 -6.09 -5.16 -15.99
N PRO A 46 -5.96 -5.22 -14.65
CA PRO A 46 -6.11 -4.04 -13.82
C PRO A 46 -5.01 -3.02 -14.13
N SER A 47 -5.29 -1.74 -13.88
CA SER A 47 -4.29 -0.68 -14.01
C SER A 47 -3.16 -0.93 -13.00
N PHE A 48 -1.92 -0.61 -13.41
CA PHE A 48 -0.79 -0.74 -12.49
C PHE A 48 -0.96 0.12 -11.23
N SER A 49 -1.55 1.32 -11.36
CA SER A 49 -1.84 2.21 -10.22
C SER A 49 -2.72 1.50 -9.17
N SER A 50 -3.81 0.86 -9.59
CA SER A 50 -4.72 0.16 -8.69
C SER A 50 -4.04 -1.04 -8.01
N VAL A 51 -3.23 -1.81 -8.76
CA VAL A 51 -2.49 -2.94 -8.18
C VAL A 51 -1.44 -2.46 -7.17
N ALA A 52 -0.72 -1.38 -7.49
CA ALA A 52 0.25 -0.76 -6.61
C ALA A 52 -0.42 -0.22 -5.34
N ALA A 53 -1.58 0.43 -5.47
CA ALA A 53 -2.36 0.97 -4.36
C ALA A 53 -2.85 -0.15 -3.42
N LEU A 54 -3.42 -1.23 -3.96
CA LEU A 54 -3.83 -2.40 -3.18
C LEU A 54 -2.63 -3.10 -2.51
N THR A 55 -1.50 -3.19 -3.21
CA THR A 55 -0.27 -3.75 -2.62
C THR A 55 0.19 -2.92 -1.44
N ALA A 56 0.25 -1.60 -1.59
CA ALA A 56 0.65 -0.71 -0.51
C ALA A 56 -0.32 -0.78 0.68
N ASP A 57 -1.63 -0.78 0.41
CA ASP A 57 -2.66 -0.91 1.44
C ASP A 57 -2.44 -2.13 2.35
N LEU A 58 -2.32 -3.31 1.73
CA LEU A 58 -2.12 -4.56 2.45
C LEU A 58 -0.76 -4.60 3.18
N LEU A 59 0.31 -4.10 2.55
CA LEU A 59 1.62 -4.06 3.18
C LEU A 59 1.68 -3.09 4.38
N LEU A 60 0.95 -1.96 4.32
CA LEU A 60 0.86 -1.01 5.43
C LEU A 60 0.10 -1.63 6.61
N ALA A 61 -1.00 -2.33 6.35
CA ALA A 61 -1.74 -3.06 7.37
C ALA A 61 -0.86 -4.15 8.03
N GLU A 62 -0.14 -4.94 7.24
CA GLU A 62 0.76 -5.99 7.76
C GLU A 62 1.93 -5.42 8.54
N ALA A 63 2.58 -4.36 8.05
CA ALA A 63 3.70 -3.75 8.75
C ALA A 63 3.26 -3.09 10.06
N TYR A 64 2.04 -2.56 10.14
CA TYR A 64 1.49 -2.09 11.41
C TYR A 64 1.34 -3.24 12.41
N ASP A 65 0.72 -4.34 11.98
CA ASP A 65 0.51 -5.50 12.86
C ASP A 65 1.84 -6.11 13.32
N ASP A 66 2.81 -6.23 12.40
CA ASP A 66 4.15 -6.72 12.70
C ASP A 66 4.87 -5.88 13.76
N LEU A 67 4.79 -4.56 13.64
CA LEU A 67 5.41 -3.64 14.60
C LEU A 67 4.76 -3.69 15.98
N ILE A 68 3.45 -3.88 16.05
CA ILE A 68 2.70 -3.92 17.32
C ILE A 68 2.81 -5.26 18.01
N THR A 69 2.89 -6.34 17.24
CA THR A 69 3.04 -7.71 17.76
C THR A 69 4.49 -8.15 17.87
N GLU A 70 5.45 -7.27 17.56
CA GLU A 70 6.89 -7.55 17.54
C GLU A 70 7.24 -8.82 16.72
N GLY A 71 6.47 -9.08 15.67
CA GLY A 71 6.64 -10.25 14.80
C GLY A 71 5.99 -11.55 15.25
N THR A 72 5.44 -11.66 16.46
CA THR A 72 4.86 -12.92 16.93
C THR A 72 3.43 -13.16 16.49
N GLY A 73 2.73 -12.09 16.06
CA GLY A 73 1.28 -12.12 15.87
C GLY A 73 0.50 -12.28 17.18
N CYS A 74 -0.80 -12.01 17.15
CA CYS A 74 -1.71 -12.22 18.28
C CYS A 74 -3.15 -12.45 17.82
N CYS A 75 -4.10 -12.62 18.77
CA CYS A 75 -5.52 -12.76 18.45
C CYS A 75 -6.12 -11.53 17.74
N GLU A 76 -5.54 -10.35 17.95
CA GLU A 76 -5.97 -9.10 17.32
C GLU A 76 -5.37 -8.89 15.93
N SER A 77 -4.43 -9.73 15.48
CA SER A 77 -3.79 -9.58 14.17
C SER A 77 -4.80 -9.59 13.02
N LEU A 78 -5.79 -10.48 13.08
CA LEU A 78 -6.87 -10.52 12.10
C LEU A 78 -7.63 -9.19 12.05
N TRP A 79 -7.96 -8.64 13.22
CA TRP A 79 -8.72 -7.40 13.34
C TRP A 79 -7.90 -6.21 12.85
N ASN A 80 -6.63 -6.10 13.24
CA ASN A 80 -5.71 -5.05 12.77
C ASN A 80 -5.59 -5.05 11.24
N LEU A 81 -5.34 -6.22 10.63
CA LEU A 81 -5.21 -6.35 9.18
C LEU A 81 -6.50 -5.92 8.46
N CYS A 82 -7.66 -6.41 8.93
CA CYS A 82 -8.94 -6.09 8.32
C CYS A 82 -9.30 -4.61 8.48
N GLU A 83 -9.14 -4.05 9.67
CA GLU A 83 -9.57 -2.69 9.97
C GLU A 83 -8.60 -1.62 9.46
N LEU A 84 -7.35 -1.95 9.17
CA LEU A 84 -6.43 -0.97 8.60
C LEU A 84 -6.51 -0.89 7.08
N SER A 85 -6.93 -1.97 6.42
CA SER A 85 -7.14 -2.00 4.97
C SER A 85 -8.61 -1.72 4.59
N PRO A 86 -8.92 -0.63 3.87
CA PRO A 86 -10.26 -0.42 3.31
C PRO A 86 -10.67 -1.54 2.34
N ALA A 87 -9.72 -2.17 1.63
CA ALA A 87 -10.01 -3.32 0.77
C ALA A 87 -10.54 -4.52 1.58
N LEU A 88 -9.96 -4.82 2.76
CA LEU A 88 -10.38 -5.96 3.58
C LEU A 88 -11.61 -5.68 4.45
N SER A 89 -11.78 -4.44 4.95
CA SER A 89 -12.91 -4.08 5.82
C SER A 89 -14.17 -3.71 5.05
N PHE A 90 -14.04 -2.89 4.00
CA PHE A 90 -15.17 -2.31 3.26
C PHE A 90 -15.29 -2.79 1.81
N LEU A 91 -14.41 -3.70 1.36
CA LEU A 91 -14.32 -4.12 -0.05
C LEU A 91 -14.09 -2.95 -1.01
N ASP A 92 -13.40 -1.92 -0.52
CA ASP A 92 -13.15 -0.67 -1.22
C ASP A 92 -11.64 -0.49 -1.43
N PRO A 93 -11.05 -1.11 -2.47
CA PRO A 93 -9.63 -1.02 -2.72
C PRO A 93 -9.27 0.40 -3.20
N PRO A 94 -8.15 0.98 -2.73
CA PRO A 94 -7.73 2.31 -3.13
C PRO A 94 -7.39 2.38 -4.63
N GLU A 95 -7.71 3.50 -5.28
CA GLU A 95 -7.49 3.67 -6.72
C GLU A 95 -6.04 4.06 -7.05
N ASP A 96 -5.44 4.86 -6.16
CA ASP A 96 -4.08 5.40 -6.29
C ASP A 96 -3.24 5.19 -5.01
N LEU A 97 -1.92 5.24 -5.16
CA LEU A 97 -1.00 5.06 -4.05
C LEU A 97 -1.17 6.11 -2.94
N TYR A 98 -1.45 7.37 -3.32
CA TYR A 98 -1.76 8.43 -2.36
C TYR A 98 -2.98 8.08 -1.51
N GLU A 99 -4.03 7.52 -2.12
CA GLU A 99 -5.25 7.16 -1.42
C GLU A 99 -5.02 5.98 -0.46
N ALA A 100 -4.20 5.01 -0.84
CA ALA A 100 -3.77 3.94 0.06
C ALA A 100 -3.04 4.51 1.29
N CYS A 101 -2.09 5.43 1.08
CA CYS A 101 -1.36 6.07 2.18
C CYS A 101 -2.26 6.93 3.08
N PHE A 102 -3.17 7.70 2.46
CA PHE A 102 -4.08 8.60 3.16
C PHE A 102 -5.13 7.85 3.97
N SER A 103 -5.76 6.83 3.37
CA SER A 103 -6.72 5.97 4.04
C SER A 103 -6.06 5.22 5.20
N PHE A 104 -4.93 4.54 4.97
CA PHE A 104 -4.18 3.87 6.03
C PHE A 104 -3.85 4.82 7.20
N THR A 105 -3.33 6.01 6.92
CA THR A 105 -2.96 6.99 7.96
C THR A 105 -4.17 7.38 8.81
N ARG A 106 -5.33 7.65 8.18
CA ARG A 106 -6.57 7.95 8.91
C ARG A 106 -7.00 6.76 9.76
N ARG A 107 -7.01 5.56 9.18
CA ARG A 107 -7.48 4.34 9.83
C ARG A 107 -6.60 3.95 11.01
N ALA A 108 -5.27 4.05 10.87
CA ALA A 108 -4.30 3.80 11.94
C ALA A 108 -4.43 4.78 13.13
N LEU A 109 -4.98 5.97 12.91
CA LEU A 109 -5.22 6.96 13.96
C LEU A 109 -6.63 6.88 14.56
N ILE A 110 -7.54 6.11 13.97
CA ILE A 110 -8.94 5.98 14.44
C ILE A 110 -9.18 4.62 15.11
N TYR A 111 -8.81 3.53 14.45
CA TYR A 111 -9.26 2.19 14.83
C TYR A 111 -8.40 1.54 15.92
N PRO A 112 -7.10 1.29 15.70
CA PRO A 112 -6.36 0.33 16.52
C PRO A 112 -6.00 0.88 17.89
N LEU A 113 -5.45 0.02 18.76
CA LEU A 113 -5.08 0.38 20.13
C LEU A 113 -4.05 1.53 20.18
N HIS A 114 -3.03 1.49 19.31
CA HIS A 114 -1.93 2.47 19.30
C HIS A 114 -2.10 3.50 18.18
N ARG A 115 -2.67 4.65 18.52
CA ARG A 115 -2.99 5.74 17.57
C ARG A 115 -1.95 6.84 17.64
N HIS A 116 -0.79 6.59 17.06
CA HIS A 116 0.34 7.52 17.13
C HIS A 116 0.95 7.79 15.74
N LEU A 117 1.12 9.06 15.38
CA LEU A 117 1.63 9.43 14.06
C LEU A 117 3.08 8.94 13.83
N GLY A 118 3.90 8.92 14.88
CA GLY A 118 5.26 8.36 14.79
C GLY A 118 5.28 6.85 14.50
N LEU A 119 4.26 6.11 14.93
CA LEU A 119 4.12 4.70 14.57
C LEU A 119 3.77 4.56 13.09
N VAL A 120 2.85 5.39 12.59
CA VAL A 120 2.50 5.44 11.16
C VAL A 120 3.73 5.76 10.29
N GLN A 121 4.54 6.74 10.69
CA GLN A 121 5.81 7.05 10.00
C GLN A 121 6.77 5.87 9.99
N ARG A 122 6.85 5.11 11.11
CA ARG A 122 7.67 3.89 11.18
C ARG A 122 7.15 2.82 10.23
N VAL A 123 5.83 2.63 10.13
CA VAL A 123 5.20 1.71 9.17
C VAL A 123 5.58 2.08 7.74
N PHE A 124 5.48 3.34 7.34
CA PHE A 124 5.90 3.79 6.00
C PHE A 124 7.37 3.48 5.71
N ALA A 125 8.27 3.66 6.68
CA ALA A 125 9.68 3.34 6.51
C ALA A 125 9.93 1.83 6.34
N VAL A 126 9.22 0.99 7.10
CA VAL A 126 9.31 -0.48 7.00
C VAL A 126 8.81 -0.96 5.64
N VAL A 127 7.63 -0.50 5.21
CA VAL A 127 7.08 -0.88 3.90
C VAL A 127 7.96 -0.37 2.76
N GLY A 128 8.48 0.86 2.87
CA GLY A 128 9.40 1.42 1.86
C GLY A 128 10.65 0.57 1.71
N THR A 129 11.24 0.14 2.83
CA THR A 129 12.38 -0.78 2.83
C THR A 129 11.99 -2.12 2.18
N ARG A 130 10.85 -2.69 2.55
CA ARG A 130 10.38 -3.97 2.00
C ARG A 130 10.18 -3.94 0.48
N LEU A 131 9.63 -2.84 -0.05
CA LEU A 131 9.47 -2.63 -1.48
C LEU A 131 10.82 -2.53 -2.20
N LEU A 132 11.82 -1.86 -1.61
CA LEU A 132 13.18 -1.74 -2.15
C LEU A 132 13.95 -3.07 -2.13
N LEU A 133 13.70 -3.93 -1.13
CA LEU A 133 14.28 -5.27 -1.01
C LEU A 133 13.76 -6.24 -2.08
N GLY A 134 12.64 -5.92 -2.72
CA GLY A 134 12.17 -6.59 -3.93
C GLY A 134 11.01 -7.54 -3.72
N ARG A 135 10.67 -8.28 -4.79
CA ARG A 135 9.45 -9.08 -4.89
C ARG A 135 9.35 -10.15 -3.81
N ALA A 136 10.45 -10.83 -3.48
CA ALA A 136 10.42 -11.95 -2.53
C ALA A 136 9.92 -11.52 -1.14
N TYR A 137 10.35 -10.34 -0.67
CA TYR A 137 9.93 -9.77 0.60
C TYR A 137 8.48 -9.29 0.59
N VAL A 138 8.03 -8.74 -0.54
CA VAL A 138 6.62 -8.36 -0.74
C VAL A 138 5.73 -9.60 -0.72
N LEU A 139 6.11 -10.65 -1.44
CA LEU A 139 5.36 -11.91 -1.46
C LEU A 139 5.29 -12.54 -0.07
N ARG A 140 6.39 -12.57 0.71
CA ARG A 140 6.37 -13.07 2.09
C ARG A 140 5.38 -12.30 2.97
N ALA A 141 5.36 -10.97 2.89
CA ALA A 141 4.40 -10.17 3.66
C ALA A 141 2.95 -10.46 3.24
N LEU A 142 2.66 -10.57 1.93
CA LEU A 142 1.33 -10.94 1.44
C LEU A 142 0.93 -12.36 1.88
N LEU A 143 1.87 -13.31 1.91
CA LEU A 143 1.63 -14.67 2.40
C LEU A 143 1.30 -14.69 3.89
N ARG A 144 1.92 -13.83 4.71
CA ARG A 144 1.57 -13.71 6.13
C ARG A 144 0.14 -13.21 6.32
N ILE A 145 -0.27 -12.18 5.58
CA ILE A 145 -1.67 -11.69 5.60
C ILE A 145 -2.61 -12.83 5.21
N ARG A 146 -2.27 -13.54 4.14
CA ARG A 146 -3.06 -14.67 3.64
C ARG A 146 -3.20 -15.77 4.69
N ASP A 147 -2.14 -16.07 5.42
CA ASP A 147 -2.13 -17.08 6.48
C ASP A 147 -3.06 -16.69 7.64
N VAL A 148 -2.99 -15.44 8.12
CA VAL A 148 -3.89 -14.93 9.16
C VAL A 148 -5.35 -14.99 8.70
N LEU A 149 -5.64 -14.62 7.46
CA LEU A 149 -6.99 -14.69 6.89
C LEU A 149 -7.46 -16.13 6.67
N ALA A 150 -6.56 -17.07 6.35
CA ALA A 150 -6.91 -18.47 6.11
C ALA A 150 -7.34 -19.18 7.40
N HIS A 151 -6.74 -18.81 8.54
CA HIS A 151 -7.12 -19.31 9.85
C HIS A 151 -8.40 -18.67 10.41
N ALA A 152 -8.90 -17.61 9.77
CA ALA A 152 -10.13 -16.94 10.18
C ALA A 152 -11.39 -17.60 9.61
N GLU A 153 -12.33 -17.96 10.49
CA GLU A 153 -13.57 -18.66 10.10
C GLU A 153 -14.38 -17.94 9.00
N HIS A 154 -14.49 -16.61 9.07
CA HIS A 154 -15.37 -15.83 8.19
C HIS A 154 -14.62 -14.92 7.18
N LYS A 155 -13.31 -14.76 7.32
CA LYS A 155 -12.51 -13.84 6.47
C LYS A 155 -11.64 -14.54 5.43
N HIS A 156 -11.54 -15.88 5.44
CA HIS A 156 -10.74 -16.64 4.48
C HIS A 156 -11.17 -16.40 3.02
N VAL A 157 -12.42 -16.00 2.75
CA VAL A 157 -12.90 -15.64 1.40
C VAL A 157 -12.13 -14.45 0.82
N LEU A 158 -11.64 -13.53 1.64
CA LEU A 158 -10.85 -12.39 1.19
C LEU A 158 -9.52 -12.81 0.56
N ASN A 159 -9.01 -14.00 0.91
CA ASN A 159 -7.84 -14.55 0.23
C ASN A 159 -8.12 -14.82 -1.25
N LEU A 160 -9.31 -15.36 -1.56
CA LEU A 160 -9.71 -15.64 -2.93
C LEU A 160 -9.95 -14.36 -3.74
N ILE A 161 -10.44 -13.30 -3.09
CA ILE A 161 -10.82 -12.04 -3.75
C ILE A 161 -9.60 -11.15 -4.00
N PHE A 162 -8.74 -10.96 -2.98
CA PHE A 162 -7.65 -9.97 -3.05
C PHE A 162 -6.26 -10.61 -3.06
N LEU A 163 -5.96 -11.52 -2.13
CA LEU A 163 -4.57 -11.98 -1.91
C LEU A 163 -4.08 -12.92 -3.02
N ASP A 164 -4.85 -13.96 -3.36
CA ASP A 164 -4.45 -14.95 -4.36
C ASP A 164 -4.24 -14.32 -5.75
N PRO A 165 -5.14 -13.43 -6.25
CA PRO A 165 -4.90 -12.67 -7.48
C PRO A 165 -3.67 -11.77 -7.41
N LEU A 166 -3.46 -11.09 -6.28
CA LEU A 166 -2.35 -10.15 -6.11
C LEU A 166 -0.99 -10.85 -6.05
N VAL A 167 -0.90 -11.95 -5.29
CA VAL A 167 0.29 -12.81 -5.24
C VAL A 167 0.57 -13.37 -6.62
N GLY A 168 -0.45 -13.89 -7.30
CA GLY A 168 -0.34 -14.37 -8.69
C GLY A 168 0.15 -13.29 -9.67
N TYR A 169 -0.28 -12.04 -9.51
CA TYR A 169 0.18 -10.91 -10.33
C TYR A 169 1.67 -10.66 -10.14
N TRP A 170 2.14 -10.50 -8.90
CA TRP A 170 3.54 -10.20 -8.60
C TRP A 170 4.48 -11.35 -8.96
N MET A 171 4.03 -12.61 -8.87
CA MET A 171 4.80 -13.77 -9.30
C MET A 171 5.09 -13.74 -10.81
N ASN A 172 4.13 -13.32 -11.64
CA ASN A 172 4.19 -13.46 -13.09
C ASN A 172 4.61 -12.17 -13.83
N ILE A 173 4.58 -11.01 -13.18
CA ILE A 173 4.91 -9.74 -13.84
C ILE A 173 6.41 -9.62 -14.15
N ALA A 174 6.71 -9.17 -15.38
CA ALA A 174 8.06 -8.82 -15.79
C ALA A 174 8.50 -7.47 -15.19
N GLY A 175 9.75 -7.39 -14.74
CA GLY A 175 10.31 -6.18 -14.14
C GLY A 175 9.65 -5.81 -12.81
N ALA A 176 9.16 -6.80 -12.04
CA ALA A 176 8.53 -6.59 -10.73
C ALA A 176 9.37 -5.69 -9.82
N GLU A 177 10.67 -5.93 -9.82
CA GLU A 177 11.67 -5.23 -9.03
C GLU A 177 11.72 -3.70 -9.27
N ASP A 178 11.79 -3.28 -10.54
CA ASP A 178 11.86 -1.87 -10.90
C ASP A 178 10.52 -1.17 -10.62
N ARG A 179 9.42 -1.89 -10.85
CA ARG A 179 8.07 -1.42 -10.52
C ARG A 179 7.90 -1.21 -9.03
N LEU A 180 8.31 -2.16 -8.19
CA LEU A 180 8.26 -2.05 -6.73
C LEU A 180 9.16 -0.91 -6.22
N THR A 181 10.32 -0.71 -6.85
CA THR A 181 11.20 0.42 -6.54
C THR A 181 10.50 1.75 -6.85
N GLY A 182 9.80 1.85 -7.99
CA GLY A 182 8.98 3.02 -8.33
C GLY A 182 7.89 3.30 -7.30
N VAL A 183 7.16 2.26 -6.88
CA VAL A 183 6.12 2.37 -5.83
C VAL A 183 6.74 2.82 -4.50
N ALA A 184 7.92 2.33 -4.13
CA ALA A 184 8.61 2.74 -2.92
C ALA A 184 8.95 4.24 -2.92
N LEU A 185 9.45 4.75 -4.05
CA LEU A 185 9.81 6.16 -4.21
C LEU A 185 8.58 7.07 -4.19
N GLU A 186 7.50 6.66 -4.87
CA GLU A 186 6.24 7.42 -4.87
C GLU A 186 5.61 7.46 -3.47
N MET A 187 5.58 6.33 -2.77
CA MET A 187 5.10 6.26 -1.39
C MET A 187 5.95 7.13 -0.45
N HIS A 188 7.27 7.10 -0.60
CA HIS A 188 8.17 7.98 0.17
C HIS A 188 7.89 9.46 -0.10
N ALA A 189 7.65 9.83 -1.36
CA ALA A 189 7.29 11.19 -1.73
C ALA A 189 5.98 11.64 -1.08
N HIS A 190 5.00 10.75 -0.92
CA HIS A 190 3.77 11.04 -0.17
C HIS A 190 4.00 11.17 1.35
N ALA A 191 4.85 10.32 1.92
CA ALA A 191 5.14 10.32 3.35
C ALA A 191 5.93 11.55 3.84
N VAL A 192 6.84 12.07 3.02
CA VAL A 192 7.70 13.23 3.35
C VAL A 192 7.07 14.57 2.95
N ARG A 193 5.94 14.54 2.21
CA ARG A 193 5.29 15.74 1.70
C ARG A 193 4.96 16.74 2.81
N THR A 194 5.37 18.00 2.61
CA THR A 194 5.07 19.13 3.50
C THR A 194 4.03 20.10 2.91
N GLU A 195 3.94 20.20 1.58
CA GLU A 195 3.07 21.13 0.87
C GLU A 195 2.04 20.41 -0.01
N PRO A 196 0.83 20.97 -0.21
CA PRO A 196 -0.18 20.38 -1.08
C PRO A 196 0.26 20.44 -2.55
N LEU A 197 -0.04 19.39 -3.31
CA LEU A 197 0.28 19.30 -4.73
C LEU A 197 -0.99 19.07 -5.56
N GLU A 198 -1.22 19.90 -6.57
CA GLU A 198 -2.28 19.66 -7.55
C GLU A 198 -1.78 18.71 -8.63
N VAL A 199 -2.51 17.61 -8.83
CA VAL A 199 -2.24 16.63 -9.89
C VAL A 199 -3.48 16.53 -10.77
N ASN A 200 -3.28 16.55 -12.09
CA ASN A 200 -4.35 16.29 -13.04
C ASN A 200 -4.70 14.80 -13.00
N ARG A 201 -5.94 14.42 -12.68
CA ARG A 201 -6.38 13.04 -12.87
C ARG A 201 -6.54 12.80 -14.37
N HIS A 202 -5.63 12.04 -14.95
CA HIS A 202 -5.93 11.39 -16.22
C HIS A 202 -6.84 10.21 -15.92
N SER A 203 -8.11 10.31 -16.31
CA SER A 203 -9.03 9.18 -16.25
C SER A 203 -8.45 8.06 -17.13
N SER A 204 -7.88 7.04 -16.49
CA SER A 204 -7.43 5.85 -17.19
C SER A 204 -8.65 5.00 -17.54
N SER A 205 -9.53 5.48 -18.42
CA SER A 205 -10.60 4.68 -18.99
C SER A 205 -9.99 3.70 -20.01
N ASN A 206 -9.33 2.65 -19.53
CA ASN A 206 -8.95 1.51 -20.37
C ASN A 206 -10.10 0.49 -20.52
N HIS A 207 -11.34 0.88 -20.23
CA HIS A 207 -12.50 0.14 -20.70
C HIS A 207 -12.63 0.38 -22.21
N GLY A 208 -12.32 -0.65 -23.00
CA GLY A 208 -12.34 -0.68 -24.47
C GLY A 208 -13.74 -0.54 -25.09
N GLY A 209 -14.51 0.44 -24.65
CA GLY A 209 -15.65 1.01 -25.35
C GLY A 209 -15.43 2.51 -25.38
N GLY A 210 -15.03 3.05 -26.54
CA GLY A 210 -14.89 4.48 -26.74
C GLY A 210 -16.21 5.19 -26.46
N SER A 211 -16.38 5.69 -25.24
CA SER A 211 -17.51 6.52 -24.87
C SER A 211 -17.18 7.96 -25.27
N LEU A 212 -18.01 8.54 -26.12
CA LEU A 212 -17.99 9.97 -26.51
C LEU A 212 -18.04 10.92 -25.30
N LEU A 213 -18.31 10.41 -24.10
CA LEU A 213 -18.30 11.12 -22.82
C LEU A 213 -16.88 11.35 -22.24
N SER A 214 -15.85 10.66 -22.73
CA SER A 214 -14.47 10.88 -22.26
C SER A 214 -13.97 12.31 -22.53
N GLY A 215 -14.50 12.98 -23.56
CA GLY A 215 -14.20 14.40 -23.83
C GLY A 215 -15.04 15.38 -23.01
N LEU A 216 -16.05 14.91 -22.26
CA LEU A 216 -16.94 15.71 -21.43
C LEU A 216 -16.63 15.60 -19.92
N LEU A 217 -15.92 14.54 -19.51
CA LEU A 217 -15.35 14.43 -18.17
C LEU A 217 -14.14 15.36 -18.08
N GLN A 218 -14.33 16.51 -17.45
CA GLN A 218 -13.28 17.48 -17.16
C GLN A 218 -12.09 16.78 -16.50
N ASP A 219 -10.87 17.20 -16.84
CA ASP A 219 -9.66 16.86 -16.08
C ASP A 219 -9.89 17.26 -14.61
N GLU A 220 -10.30 16.30 -13.78
CA GLU A 220 -10.50 16.56 -12.37
C GLU A 220 -9.13 16.76 -11.72
N LYS A 221 -8.87 17.99 -11.28
CA LYS A 221 -7.69 18.29 -10.47
C LYS A 221 -7.85 17.67 -9.09
N LYS A 222 -6.95 16.76 -8.73
CA LYS A 222 -6.87 16.14 -7.39
C LYS A 222 -5.77 16.84 -6.61
N VAL A 223 -6.11 17.43 -5.46
CA VAL A 223 -5.14 18.02 -4.54
C VAL A 223 -4.67 16.95 -3.56
N LEU A 224 -3.38 16.64 -3.60
CA LEU A 224 -2.73 15.71 -2.68
C LEU A 224 -2.21 16.49 -1.48
N TYR A 225 -2.77 16.25 -0.30
CA TYR A 225 -2.38 16.94 0.92
C TYR A 225 -1.25 16.21 1.65
N PRO A 226 -0.44 16.92 2.45
CA PRO A 226 0.49 16.33 3.41
C PRO A 226 -0.23 15.38 4.38
N LEU A 227 0.40 14.27 4.76
CA LEU A 227 -0.13 13.29 5.73
C LEU A 227 0.04 13.75 7.19
N THR A 228 -0.36 14.99 7.48
CA THR A 228 -0.30 15.62 8.81
C THR A 228 -1.69 15.66 9.45
N LEU A 229 -1.79 15.64 10.78
CA LEU A 229 -3.06 15.62 11.52
C LEU A 229 -4.09 16.66 11.02
N LEU A 230 -3.65 17.88 10.70
CA LEU A 230 -4.50 18.96 10.20
C LEU A 230 -5.20 18.64 8.87
N ASN A 231 -4.56 17.84 8.02
CA ASN A 231 -5.02 17.56 6.66
C ASN A 231 -5.81 16.24 6.55
N LEU A 232 -5.75 15.39 7.58
CA LEU A 232 -6.43 14.09 7.60
C LEU A 232 -7.94 14.19 7.83
N ARG A 233 -8.47 15.40 8.05
CA ARG A 233 -9.90 15.68 8.29
C ARG A 233 -10.50 14.72 9.32
N LEU A 234 -9.75 14.46 10.39
CA LEU A 234 -10.23 13.66 11.52
C LEU A 234 -11.18 14.53 12.37
N PRO A 235 -12.27 13.96 12.92
CA PRO A 235 -13.07 14.67 13.90
C PRO A 235 -12.22 14.88 15.15
N LEU A 236 -11.86 16.15 15.43
CA LEU A 236 -11.20 16.59 16.66
C LEU A 236 -12.25 16.92 17.73
#